data_AF-A0A968UA38-F1
#
_entry.id   AF-A0A968UA38-F1
#
_cell.length_a   1.000
_cell.length_b   1.000
_cell.length_c   1.000
_cell.angle_alpha   90.00
_cell.angle_beta   90.00
_cell.angle_gamma   90.00
#
_symmetry.space_group_name_H-M   'P 1'
#
loop_
_entity.id
_entity.type
_entity.pdbx_description
1 polymer ?
#
loop_
_entity_poly.entity_id
_entity_poly.type
_entity_poly.pdbx_seq_one_letter_code
_entity_poly.pdbx_strand_id
1 'polypeptide(L)' 'MNKQSKQNRVIQFLCQPQGGKTYLLNALNSKSEQVFIEALHNVIDAMNQELASGLSKKL' A
#
# COMPACT_ATOMS: atom_id res chain seq x y z
N MET A 1 -11.34 -15.07 -18.17
CA MET A 1 -10.82 -14.00 -17.27
C MET A 1 -10.85 -14.49 -15.83
N ASN A 2 -10.01 -13.94 -14.96
CA ASN A 2 -10.01 -14.06 -13.49
C ASN A 2 -9.10 -15.12 -12.85
N LYS A 3 -7.80 -14.83 -12.79
CA LYS A 3 -6.95 -15.18 -11.63
C LYS A 3 -5.89 -14.09 -11.33
N GLN A 4 -6.21 -12.81 -11.47
CA GLN A 4 -5.43 -11.73 -10.82
C GLN A 4 -5.77 -11.72 -9.31
N SER A 5 -5.29 -12.74 -8.63
CA SER A 5 -5.67 -13.07 -7.26
C SER A 5 -4.85 -12.24 -6.27
N LYS A 6 -5.37 -11.07 -5.89
CA LYS A 6 -5.15 -10.34 -4.61
C LYS A 6 -3.72 -9.97 -4.15
N GLN A 7 -2.66 -10.49 -4.76
CA GLN A 7 -1.24 -10.28 -4.43
C GLN A 7 -0.70 -8.89 -4.85
N ASN A 8 -1.59 -7.98 -5.20
CA ASN A 8 -1.22 -6.78 -5.93
C ASN A 8 -1.83 -5.54 -5.27
N ARG A 9 -2.20 -5.58 -3.98
CA ARG A 9 -2.78 -4.41 -3.30
C ARG A 9 -1.70 -3.43 -2.89
N VAL A 10 -0.57 -3.92 -2.38
CA VAL A 10 0.60 -3.08 -2.09
C VAL A 10 1.14 -2.48 -3.39
N ILE A 11 1.27 -3.30 -4.44
CA ILE A 11 1.68 -2.82 -5.76
C ILE A 11 0.60 -1.91 -6.36
N GLN A 12 -0.69 -2.19 -6.19
CA GLN A 12 -1.75 -1.27 -6.62
C GLN A 12 -1.60 0.05 -5.90
N PHE A 13 -1.39 0.09 -4.58
CA PHE A 13 -1.18 1.31 -3.82
C PHE A 13 0.03 2.08 -4.35
N LEU A 14 1.19 1.44 -4.45
CA LEU A 14 2.43 2.06 -4.93
C LEU A 14 2.36 2.50 -6.40
N CYS A 15 1.68 1.73 -7.25
CA CYS A 15 1.53 1.97 -8.68
C CYS A 15 0.17 2.56 -9.05
N GLN A 16 -0.60 3.13 -8.09
CA GLN A 16 -1.87 3.76 -8.43
C GLN A 16 -1.61 4.85 -9.49
N PRO A 17 -2.52 5.03 -10.46
CA PRO A 17 -2.42 6.12 -11.43
C PRO A 17 -2.36 7.50 -10.76
N GLN A 18 -2.87 7.60 -9.52
CA GLN A 18 -2.82 8.79 -8.68
C GLN A 18 -1.47 8.99 -7.95
N GLY A 19 -0.54 8.04 -8.11
CA GLY A 19 0.87 8.20 -7.71
C GLY A 19 1.18 7.84 -6.26
N GLY A 20 0.77 6.67 -5.75
CA GLY A 20 1.11 6.28 -4.36
C GLY A 20 2.61 6.24 -4.06
N LYS A 21 3.44 5.85 -5.03
CA LYS A 21 4.90 6.02 -4.93
C LYS A 21 5.30 7.50 -4.83
N THR A 22 4.69 8.36 -5.64
CA THR A 22 4.92 9.82 -5.61
C THR A 22 4.45 10.41 -4.28
N TYR A 23 3.35 9.92 -3.72
CA TYR A 23 2.84 10.31 -2.41
C TYR A 23 3.84 9.98 -1.28
N LEU A 24 4.40 8.77 -1.25
CA LEU A 24 5.47 8.40 -0.31
C LEU A 24 6.73 9.26 -0.47
N LEU A 25 7.16 9.47 -1.72
CA LEU A 25 8.33 10.29 -2.01
C LEU A 25 8.11 11.76 -1.64
N ASN A 26 6.90 12.29 -1.84
CA ASN A 26 6.53 13.64 -1.44
C ASN A 26 6.42 13.75 0.08
N ALA A 27 5.88 12.73 0.75
CA ALA A 27 5.81 12.67 2.21
C ALA A 27 7.21 12.72 2.83
N LEU A 28 8.15 11.92 2.31
CA LEU A 28 9.57 11.94 2.66
C LEU A 28 10.20 13.33 2.46
N ASN A 29 9.85 14.01 1.36
CA ASN A 29 10.39 15.33 1.04
C ASN A 29 9.69 16.50 1.76
N SER A 30 8.54 16.28 2.40
CA SER A 30 7.68 17.35 2.94
C SER A 30 8.25 18.04 4.19
N LYS A 31 9.33 17.53 4.78
CA LYS A 31 9.86 17.90 6.11
C LYS A 31 8.84 17.82 7.25
N SER A 32 7.65 17.26 7.00
CA SER A 32 6.61 17.04 7.98
C SER A 32 6.61 15.58 8.41
N GLU A 33 7.03 15.33 9.64
CA GLU A 33 7.04 14.00 10.25
C GLU A 33 5.64 13.34 10.23
N GLN A 34 4.60 14.14 10.46
CA GLN A 34 3.21 13.66 10.46
C GLN A 34 2.79 13.10 9.10
N VAL A 35 3.11 13.80 8.01
CA VAL A 35 2.77 13.37 6.65
C VAL A 35 3.54 12.09 6.28
N PHE A 36 4.79 11.98 6.75
CA PHE A 36 5.59 10.77 6.56
C PHE A 36 5.03 9.57 7.34
N ILE A 37 4.67 9.74 8.61
CA ILE A 37 4.07 8.68 9.44
C ILE A 37 2.73 8.22 8.84
N GLU A 38 1.89 9.14 8.38
CA GLU A 38 0.61 8.81 7.74
C GLU A 38 0.81 8.01 6.45
N ALA A 39 1.78 8.41 5.61
CA ALA A 39 2.12 7.65 4.41
C ALA A 39 2.65 6.24 4.73
N LEU A 40 3.43 6.09 5.81
CA LEU A 40 3.93 4.80 6.30
C LEU A 40 2.79 3.90 6.80
N HIS A 41 1.87 4.44 7.61
CA HIS A 41 0.71 3.69 8.09
C HIS A 41 -0.15 3.18 6.93
N ASN A 42 -0.37 4.01 5.91
CA ASN A 42 -1.13 3.59 4.72
C ASN A 42 -0.49 2.39 3.98
N VAL A 43 0.85 2.34 3.91
CA VAL A 43 1.57 1.19 3.33
C VAL A 43 1.45 -0.05 4.22
N ILE A 44 1.63 0.10 5.53
CA ILE A 44 1.55 -0.99 6.49
C ILE A 44 0.13 -1.59 6.50
N ASP A 45 -0.91 -0.76 6.46
CA ASP A 45 -2.29 -1.22 6.36
C ASP A 45 -2.57 -1.97 5.06
N ALA A 46 -2.03 -1.48 3.93
CA ALA A 46 -2.14 -2.18 2.66
C ALA A 46 -1.45 -3.56 2.72
N MET A 47 -0.29 -3.66 3.37
CA MET A 47 0.43 -4.93 3.59
C MET A 47 -0.34 -5.86 4.52
N ASN A 48 -0.86 -5.36 5.64
CA ASN A 48 -1.62 -6.14 6.61
C ASN A 48 -2.91 -6.71 6.01
N GLN A 49 -3.62 -5.91 5.21
CA GLN A 49 -4.81 -6.39 4.50
C GLN A 49 -4.48 -7.45 3.44
N GLU A 50 -3.33 -7.33 2.78
CA GLU A 50 -2.86 -8.34 1.82
C GLU A 50 -2.51 -9.65 2.52
N LEU A 51 -1.79 -9.57 3.65
CA LEU A 51 -1.43 -10.72 4.48
C LEU A 51 -2.67 -11.42 5.05
N ALA A 52 -3.61 -10.67 5.62
CA ALA A 52 -4.87 -11.19 6.15
C ALA A 52 -5.72 -11.86 5.06
N SER A 53 -5.77 -11.28 3.86
CA SER A 53 -6.49 -11.88 2.74
C SER A 53 -5.77 -13.12 2.16
N GLY A 54 -4.46 -13.25 2.33
CA GLY A 54 -3.70 -14.45 1.97
C GLY A 54 -3.96 -15.60 2.94
N LEU A 55 -4.03 -15.30 4.24
CA LEU A 55 -4.38 -16.25 5.31
C LEU A 55 -5.82 -16.79 5.16
N SER A 56 -6.80 -15.93 4.88
CA SER A 56 -8.21 -16.34 4.65
C SER A 56 -8.42 -17.21 3.41
N LYS A 57 -7.44 -17.32 2.49
CA LYS A 57 -7.54 -18.20 1.31
C LYS A 57 -6.97 -19.60 1.53
N LYS A 58 -6.32 -19.83 2.68
CA LYS A 58 -5.58 -21.06 3.00
C LYS A 58 -6.29 -21.92 4.05
N LEU A 59 -7.33 -21.39 4.68
CA LEU A 59 -8.35 -22.10 5.46
C LEU A 59 -9.51 -22.48 4.53
#